data_AF-G3B679-F1
#
_entry.id   AF-G3B679-F1
#
_cell.length_a   1.000
_cell.length_b   1.000
_cell.length_c   1.000
_cell.angle_alpha   90.00
_cell.angle_beta   90.00
_cell.angle_gamma   90.00
#
_symmetry.space_group_name_H-M   'P 1'
#
loop_
_entity.id
_entity.type
_entity.pdbx_description
1 polymer ?
#
loop_
_entity_poly.entity_id
_entity_poly.type
_entity_poly.pdbx_seq_one_letter_code
_entity_poly.pdbx_strand_id
1 'polypeptide(L)'
;METSTIIFAATLVVAFVFLRWLITPIPHATPHEIEEVRRSYNPSSHTSQTSFSNGNSTPTTRSRPSTRQVTDSMIEVVQAIAPQLTPGQIRYDLESSGSVEDTVNRYMETGSLPFPPGESAPAPPPAATDADTSAHNIPPSTVSFNLLEKYGIDPAEGEEGSADAGWGSNKQERTTQLQRKRQQMILNARKRLATSLANDLEEHL
;
A
#
# COMPACT_ATOMS: atom_id res chain seq x y z
N MET A 1 -46.18 0.52 -34.03
CA MET A 1 -45.60 0.91 -32.72
C MET A 1 -44.60 2.00 -33.02
N GLU A 2 -44.77 3.19 -32.45
CA GLU A 2 -43.90 4.33 -32.76
C GLU A 2 -42.47 4.06 -32.27
N THR A 3 -41.48 4.38 -33.10
CA THR A 3 -40.05 4.22 -32.80
C THR A 3 -39.66 4.91 -31.48
N SER A 4 -40.33 6.01 -31.14
CA SER A 4 -40.17 6.73 -29.88
C SER A 4 -40.49 5.89 -28.64
N THR A 5 -41.52 5.04 -28.71
CA THR A 5 -41.92 4.15 -27.60
C THR A 5 -40.92 3.03 -27.39
N ILE A 6 -40.33 2.52 -28.49
CA ILE A 6 -39.28 1.49 -28.44
C ILE A 6 -37.99 2.06 -27.82
N ILE A 7 -37.61 3.28 -28.19
CA ILE A 7 -36.41 3.94 -27.63
C ILE A 7 -36.59 4.22 -26.13
N PHE A 8 -37.76 4.72 -25.71
CA PHE A 8 -38.06 4.96 -24.30
C PHE A 8 -38.06 3.67 -23.47
N ALA A 9 -38.61 2.56 -24.01
CA ALA A 9 -38.55 1.27 -23.34
C ALA A 9 -37.11 0.71 -23.27
N ALA A 10 -36.32 0.88 -24.32
CA ALA A 10 -34.93 0.42 -24.36
C ALA A 10 -34.04 1.19 -23.36
N THR A 11 -34.21 2.50 -23.21
CA THR A 11 -33.44 3.30 -22.24
C THR A 11 -33.77 2.89 -20.80
N LEU A 12 -35.04 2.58 -20.49
CA LEU A 12 -35.42 2.08 -19.17
C LEU A 12 -34.76 0.74 -18.83
N VAL A 13 -34.68 -0.18 -19.80
CA VAL A 13 -34.01 -1.48 -19.59
C VAL A 13 -32.52 -1.29 -19.35
N VAL A 14 -31.85 -0.44 -20.14
CA VAL A 14 -30.42 -0.14 -19.95
C VAL A 14 -30.18 0.54 -18.60
N ALA A 15 -31.00 1.52 -18.23
CA ALA A 15 -30.91 2.18 -16.91
C ALA A 15 -31.13 1.20 -15.76
N PHE A 16 -32.05 0.25 -15.90
CA PHE A 16 -32.29 -0.79 -14.89
C PHE A 16 -31.11 -1.75 -14.75
N VAL A 17 -30.44 -2.12 -15.85
CA VAL A 17 -29.22 -2.94 -15.81
C VAL A 17 -28.07 -2.17 -15.13
N PHE A 18 -27.88 -0.88 -15.45
CA PHE A 18 -26.90 -0.03 -14.77
C PHE A 18 -27.20 0.15 -13.28
N LEU A 19 -28.47 0.32 -12.91
CA LEU A 19 -28.89 0.42 -11.51
C LEU A 19 -28.69 -0.91 -10.77
N ARG A 20 -29.00 -2.03 -11.42
CA ARG A 20 -28.78 -3.37 -10.86
C ARG A 20 -27.30 -3.72 -10.76
N TRP A 21 -26.44 -3.10 -11.55
CA TRP A 21 -24.98 -3.21 -11.44
C TRP A 21 -24.42 -2.29 -10.33
N LEU A 22 -24.98 -1.09 -10.16
CA LEU A 22 -24.59 -0.12 -9.14
C LEU A 22 -25.02 -0.53 -7.71
N ILE A 23 -26.09 -1.32 -7.58
CA ILE A 23 -26.48 -1.99 -6.32
C ILE A 23 -26.00 -3.45 -6.35
N THR A 24 -24.68 -3.65 -6.43
CA THR A 24 -24.10 -4.90 -5.91
C THR A 24 -24.30 -4.87 -4.39
N PRO A 25 -25.00 -5.84 -3.78
CA PRO A 25 -25.11 -5.90 -2.33
C PRO A 25 -23.72 -6.15 -1.74
N ILE A 26 -23.36 -5.36 -0.73
CA ILE A 26 -22.29 -5.70 0.22
C ILE A 26 -22.61 -7.12 0.70
N PRO A 27 -21.69 -8.10 0.60
CA PRO A 27 -21.91 -9.40 1.20
C PRO A 27 -22.14 -9.20 2.70
N HIS A 28 -23.39 -9.36 3.13
CA HIS A 28 -23.72 -9.52 4.52
C HIS A 28 -23.09 -10.85 4.92
N ALA A 29 -21.94 -10.80 5.59
CA ALA A 29 -21.46 -11.94 6.35
C ALA A 29 -22.60 -12.36 7.28
N THR A 30 -23.21 -13.49 7.00
CA THR A 30 -24.26 -14.07 7.84
C THR A 30 -23.63 -14.37 9.21
N PRO A 31 -24.13 -13.80 10.31
CA PRO A 31 -23.71 -14.19 11.65
C PRO A 31 -24.35 -15.54 11.98
N HIS A 32 -23.80 -16.62 11.42
CA HIS A 32 -24.15 -17.99 11.81
C HIS A 32 -22.95 -18.79 12.33
N GLU A 33 -21.79 -18.17 12.54
CA GLU A 33 -20.61 -18.83 13.14
C GLU A 33 -20.29 -18.34 14.57
N ILE A 34 -21.22 -17.66 15.25
CA ILE A 34 -21.06 -17.25 16.65
C ILE A 34 -21.85 -18.18 17.61
N GLU A 35 -22.68 -19.09 17.09
CA GLU A 35 -23.51 -19.98 17.93
C GLU A 35 -22.93 -21.39 18.19
N GLU A 36 -21.93 -21.86 17.43
CA GLU A 36 -21.30 -23.16 17.72
C GLU A 36 -20.17 -23.08 18.77
N VAL A 37 -19.55 -21.91 18.97
CA VAL A 37 -18.52 -21.73 20.02
C VAL A 37 -19.14 -21.54 21.42
N ARG A 38 -20.44 -21.21 21.50
CA ARG A 38 -21.14 -21.04 22.79
C ARG A 38 -21.65 -22.35 23.40
N ARG A 39 -21.66 -23.47 22.67
CA ARG A 39 -21.99 -24.80 23.23
C ARG A 39 -20.87 -25.44 24.06
N SER A 40 -19.70 -24.80 24.14
CA SER A 40 -18.57 -25.33 24.93
C SER A 40 -18.50 -24.77 26.35
N TYR A 41 -19.34 -23.80 26.73
CA TYR A 41 -19.43 -23.36 28.13
C TYR A 41 -20.64 -24.01 28.80
N ASN A 42 -20.44 -25.23 29.29
CA ASN A 42 -21.34 -25.90 30.20
C ASN A 42 -20.97 -25.50 31.65
N PRO A 43 -21.68 -24.59 32.33
CA PRO A 43 -21.46 -24.36 33.75
C PRO A 43 -22.18 -25.46 34.54
N SER A 44 -21.64 -26.67 34.50
CA SER A 44 -22.03 -27.74 35.44
C SER A 44 -21.10 -27.71 36.64
N SER A 45 -21.23 -26.69 37.50
CA SER A 45 -20.79 -26.82 38.89
C SER A 45 -21.91 -27.53 39.64
N HIS A 46 -21.69 -28.78 40.03
CA HIS A 46 -22.12 -29.43 41.29
C HIS A 46 -22.01 -30.95 41.15
N THR A 47 -20.87 -31.51 41.56
CA THR A 47 -20.78 -32.75 42.36
C THR A 47 -19.30 -33.07 42.52
N SER A 48 -18.81 -32.88 43.73
CA SER A 48 -17.55 -33.44 44.18
C SER A 48 -17.72 -34.94 44.31
N GLN A 49 -17.10 -35.73 43.42
CA GLN A 49 -16.78 -37.11 43.70
C GLN A 49 -15.30 -37.32 43.42
N THR A 50 -14.56 -37.33 44.53
CA THR A 50 -13.19 -37.80 44.62
C THR A 50 -13.14 -39.28 44.30
N SER A 51 -12.60 -39.62 43.13
CA SER A 51 -12.13 -40.96 42.81
C SER A 51 -10.62 -40.90 42.72
N PHE A 52 -9.95 -41.44 43.74
CA PHE A 52 -8.52 -41.65 43.74
C PHE A 52 -8.19 -42.82 42.80
N SER A 53 -7.54 -42.53 41.67
CA SER A 53 -6.84 -43.54 40.89
C SER A 53 -5.40 -43.13 40.70
N ASN A 54 -4.59 -43.70 41.58
CA ASN A 54 -3.16 -43.90 41.49
C ASN A 54 -2.75 -44.38 40.09
N GLY A 55 -1.83 -43.67 39.42
CA GLY A 55 -1.41 -44.10 38.08
C GLY A 55 -0.41 -43.20 37.38
N ASN A 56 0.88 -43.43 37.67
CA ASN A 56 1.98 -43.39 36.72
C ASN A 56 2.48 -42.00 36.23
N SER A 57 3.50 -41.50 36.93
CA SER A 57 4.39 -40.43 36.45
C SER A 57 5.14 -40.90 35.19
N THR A 58 4.75 -40.39 34.02
CA THR A 58 5.56 -40.45 32.80
C THR A 58 6.24 -39.09 32.56
N PRO A 59 7.46 -39.09 31.99
CA PRO A 59 8.37 -37.96 32.04
C PRO A 59 7.85 -36.79 31.23
N THR A 60 8.05 -35.59 31.77
CA THR A 60 7.71 -34.30 31.17
C THR A 60 8.46 -34.14 29.84
N THR A 61 7.79 -34.48 28.74
CA THR A 61 8.23 -34.12 27.40
C THR A 61 8.20 -32.59 27.34
N ARG A 62 9.38 -31.98 27.25
CA ARG A 62 9.59 -30.55 27.05
C ARG A 62 8.62 -30.07 25.97
N SER A 63 7.58 -29.33 26.38
CA SER A 63 6.67 -28.67 25.48
C SER A 63 7.51 -27.77 24.58
N ARG A 64 7.76 -28.24 23.35
CA ARG A 64 8.28 -27.38 22.29
C ARG A 64 7.34 -26.18 22.23
N PRO A 65 7.85 -24.94 22.12
CA PRO A 65 7.00 -23.78 21.93
C PRO A 65 6.11 -24.10 20.73
N SER A 66 4.81 -24.24 21.00
CA SER A 66 3.82 -24.50 19.97
C SER A 66 3.83 -23.25 19.11
N THR A 67 4.55 -23.32 17.98
CA THR A 67 4.50 -22.32 16.94
C THR A 67 3.03 -22.19 16.58
N ARG A 68 2.40 -21.08 17.01
CA ARG A 68 0.99 -20.84 16.73
C ARG A 68 0.84 -20.85 15.21
N GLN A 69 -0.15 -21.60 14.73
CA GLN A 69 -0.42 -21.65 13.30
C GLN A 69 -0.98 -20.30 12.89
N VAL A 70 -0.22 -19.59 12.05
CA VAL A 70 -0.68 -18.35 11.43
C VAL A 70 -1.57 -18.72 10.24
N THR A 71 -2.79 -18.17 10.21
CA THR A 71 -3.71 -18.37 9.09
C THR A 71 -3.53 -17.28 8.04
N ASP A 72 -3.82 -17.60 6.78
CA ASP A 72 -3.74 -16.62 5.68
C ASP A 72 -4.69 -15.43 5.91
N SER A 73 -5.82 -15.64 6.60
CA SER A 73 -6.74 -14.56 6.98
C SER A 73 -6.12 -13.55 7.94
N MET A 74 -5.28 -13.99 8.89
CA MET A 74 -4.57 -13.09 9.80
C MET A 74 -3.58 -12.21 9.03
N ILE A 75 -2.90 -12.79 8.04
CA ILE A 75 -1.96 -12.06 7.19
C ILE A 75 -2.69 -11.02 6.34
N GLU A 76 -3.84 -11.37 5.75
CA GLU A 76 -4.64 -10.47 4.90
C GLU A 76 -5.13 -9.23 5.68
N VAL A 77 -5.60 -9.42 6.91
CA VAL A 77 -6.05 -8.30 7.77
C VAL A 77 -4.91 -7.32 8.05
N VAL A 78 -3.71 -7.82 8.39
CA VAL A 78 -2.53 -6.97 8.59
C VAL A 78 -2.12 -6.29 7.28
N GLN A 79 -2.13 -7.01 6.16
CA GLN A 79 -1.76 -6.48 4.85
C GLN A 79 -2.66 -5.33 4.39
N ALA A 80 -3.96 -5.38 4.72
CA ALA A 80 -4.90 -4.31 4.42
C ALA A 80 -4.56 -3.00 5.15
N ILE A 81 -3.98 -3.08 6.34
CA ILE A 81 -3.56 -1.92 7.16
C ILE A 81 -2.13 -1.48 6.80
N ALA A 82 -1.27 -2.43 6.47
CA ALA A 82 0.15 -2.23 6.20
C ALA A 82 0.54 -2.73 4.80
N PRO A 83 0.10 -2.04 3.72
CA PRO A 83 0.27 -2.53 2.35
C PRO A 83 1.74 -2.57 1.90
N GLN A 84 2.63 -1.82 2.55
CA GLN A 84 4.07 -1.84 2.27
C GLN A 84 4.82 -3.06 2.84
N LEU A 85 4.21 -3.82 3.75
CA LEU A 85 4.84 -5.01 4.30
C LEU A 85 4.67 -6.20 3.37
N THR A 86 5.65 -7.10 3.40
CA THR A 86 5.56 -8.37 2.69
C THR A 86 4.79 -9.40 3.54
N PRO A 87 4.08 -10.35 2.90
CA PRO A 87 3.36 -11.40 3.64
C PRO A 87 4.30 -12.27 4.49
N GLY A 88 5.56 -12.43 4.07
CA GLY A 88 6.58 -13.15 4.84
C GLY A 88 6.95 -12.47 6.16
N GLN A 89 7.12 -11.13 6.14
CA GLN A 89 7.36 -10.35 7.37
C GLN A 89 6.17 -10.39 8.32
N ILE A 90 4.97 -10.23 7.78
CA ILE A 90 3.73 -10.27 8.56
C ILE A 90 3.59 -11.64 9.23
N ARG A 91 3.77 -12.72 8.47
CA ARG A 91 3.70 -14.08 9.01
C ARG A 91 4.73 -14.30 10.11
N TYR A 92 5.97 -13.86 9.90
CA TYR A 92 7.04 -14.01 10.88
C TYR A 92 6.74 -13.28 12.19
N ASP A 93 6.26 -12.04 12.11
CA ASP A 93 5.88 -11.29 13.31
C ASP A 93 4.63 -11.90 13.99
N LEU A 94 3.64 -12.37 13.22
CA LEU A 94 2.47 -13.08 13.75
C LEU A 94 2.83 -14.40 14.45
N GLU A 95 3.85 -15.12 13.98
CA GLU A 95 4.36 -16.32 14.64
C GLU A 95 5.02 -15.98 16.00
N SER A 96 5.56 -14.76 16.15
CA SER A 96 6.18 -14.28 17.38
C SER A 96 5.21 -13.59 18.36
N SER A 97 4.31 -12.75 17.86
CA SER A 97 3.33 -11.99 18.65
C SER A 97 2.12 -12.84 19.00
N GLY A 98 1.67 -13.68 18.07
CA GLY A 98 0.50 -14.56 18.22
C GLY A 98 -0.85 -13.83 18.14
N SER A 99 -0.86 -12.55 17.77
CA SER A 99 -2.05 -11.69 17.63
C SER A 99 -1.86 -10.68 16.49
N VAL A 100 -2.96 -10.43 15.77
CA VAL A 100 -3.01 -9.43 14.70
C VAL A 100 -2.87 -8.03 15.29
N GLU A 101 -3.54 -7.78 16.42
CA GLU A 101 -3.53 -6.49 17.09
C GLU A 101 -2.12 -6.08 17.54
N ASP A 102 -1.38 -7.00 18.15
CA ASP A 102 0.00 -6.75 18.62
C ASP A 102 0.95 -6.46 17.44
N THR A 103 0.78 -7.19 16.33
CA THR A 103 1.55 -7.02 15.09
C THR A 103 1.30 -5.64 14.48
N VAL A 104 0.03 -5.22 14.42
CA VAL A 104 -0.35 -3.89 13.91
C VAL A 104 0.18 -2.79 14.81
N ASN A 105 0.04 -2.91 16.13
CA ASN A 105 0.54 -1.92 17.07
C ASN A 105 2.06 -1.74 16.95
N ARG A 106 2.81 -2.85 16.87
CA ARG A 106 4.26 -2.83 16.63
C ARG A 106 4.65 -2.18 15.31
N TYR A 107 3.91 -2.46 14.25
CA TYR A 107 4.09 -1.81 12.96
C TYR A 107 3.81 -0.31 13.04
N MET A 108 2.79 0.14 13.76
CA MET A 108 2.51 1.57 13.94
C MET A 108 3.59 2.27 14.78
N GLU A 109 4.20 1.58 15.74
CA GLU A 109 5.30 2.11 16.57
C GLU A 109 6.63 2.20 15.80
N THR A 110 6.96 1.17 15.03
CA THR A 110 8.30 1.01 14.41
C THR A 110 8.31 1.42 12.92
N GLY A 111 7.14 1.46 12.27
CA GLY A 111 6.97 1.68 10.84
C GLY A 111 7.37 0.50 9.94
N SER A 112 7.89 -0.60 10.51
CA SER A 112 8.30 -1.81 9.80
C SER A 112 8.31 -3.03 10.71
N LEU A 113 8.33 -4.24 10.12
CA LEU A 113 8.40 -5.52 10.82
C LEU A 113 9.73 -6.26 10.53
N PRO A 114 10.20 -7.10 11.47
CA PRO A 114 11.41 -7.88 11.26
C PRO A 114 11.26 -8.87 10.10
N PHE A 115 12.35 -9.09 9.36
CA PHE A 115 12.38 -10.09 8.30
C PHE A 115 12.58 -11.50 8.85
N PRO A 116 11.94 -12.52 8.25
CA PRO A 116 12.17 -13.91 8.65
C PRO A 116 13.62 -14.34 8.40
N PRO A 117 14.16 -15.30 9.18
CA PRO A 117 15.52 -15.79 9.01
C PRO A 117 15.68 -16.43 7.62
N GLY A 118 16.63 -15.91 6.84
CA GLY A 118 16.89 -16.36 5.46
C GLY A 118 16.27 -15.49 4.37
N GLU A 119 15.38 -14.56 4.75
CA GLU A 119 14.85 -13.54 3.85
C GLU A 119 15.50 -12.21 4.21
N SER A 120 16.37 -11.72 3.33
CA SER A 120 16.77 -10.32 3.36
C SER A 120 15.74 -9.53 2.56
N ALA A 121 15.49 -8.26 2.92
CA ALA A 121 14.77 -7.33 2.05
C ALA A 121 15.25 -7.54 0.60
N PRO A 122 14.33 -7.66 -0.38
CA PRO A 122 14.71 -7.97 -1.74
C PRO A 122 15.85 -7.04 -2.15
N ALA A 123 17.02 -7.62 -2.39
CA ALA A 123 18.16 -6.87 -2.86
C ALA A 123 17.68 -6.14 -4.12
N PRO A 124 17.97 -4.84 -4.29
CA PRO A 124 17.69 -4.17 -5.54
C PRO A 124 18.26 -5.07 -6.65
N PRO A 125 17.45 -5.41 -7.67
CA PRO A 125 17.79 -6.48 -8.60
C PRO A 125 19.20 -6.24 -9.16
N PRO A 126 20.09 -7.26 -9.19
CA PRO A 126 21.36 -7.12 -9.86
C PRO A 126 21.07 -6.72 -11.31
N ALA A 127 21.73 -5.66 -11.77
CA ALA A 127 21.57 -5.11 -13.11
C ALA A 127 22.01 -6.16 -14.16
N ALA A 128 21.12 -7.10 -14.48
CA ALA A 128 21.22 -7.93 -15.67
C ALA A 128 20.76 -7.06 -16.83
N THR A 129 21.73 -6.73 -17.67
CA THR A 129 21.57 -6.20 -19.01
C THR A 129 20.59 -7.11 -19.78
N ASP A 130 19.38 -6.63 -20.05
CA ASP A 130 18.77 -6.75 -21.37
C ASP A 130 17.55 -5.83 -21.52
N ALA A 131 17.57 -5.19 -22.68
CA ALA A 131 16.70 -4.19 -23.29
C ALA A 131 15.33 -3.86 -22.66
N ASP A 132 15.08 -2.54 -22.63
CA ASP A 132 13.77 -1.88 -22.70
C ASP A 132 13.09 -1.45 -21.39
N THR A 133 13.82 -0.78 -20.49
CA THR A 133 13.25 0.30 -19.64
C THR A 133 14.34 1.31 -19.25
N SER A 134 14.86 2.04 -20.23
CA SER A 134 15.80 3.14 -19.98
C SER A 134 15.07 4.36 -19.42
N ALA A 135 15.04 4.54 -18.09
CA ALA A 135 14.96 5.86 -17.45
C ALA A 135 15.17 5.88 -15.91
N HIS A 136 16.00 5.03 -15.29
CA HIS A 136 16.44 5.31 -13.91
C HIS A 136 17.79 4.72 -13.49
N ASN A 137 18.78 4.77 -14.37
CA ASN A 137 20.16 4.64 -13.91
C ASN A 137 21.03 5.60 -14.71
N ILE A 138 20.98 6.87 -14.33
CA ILE A 138 21.99 7.84 -14.77
C ILE A 138 23.18 7.58 -13.82
N PRO A 139 24.36 7.16 -14.30
CA PRO A 139 25.57 7.11 -13.48
C PRO A 139 25.80 8.49 -12.85
N PRO A 140 26.53 8.63 -11.73
CA PRO A 140 26.70 9.91 -11.07
C PRO A 140 27.34 10.92 -12.03
N SER A 141 26.51 11.67 -12.75
CA SER A 141 26.92 12.76 -13.60
C SER A 141 27.58 13.73 -12.64
N THR A 142 28.87 13.96 -12.83
CA THR A 142 29.62 15.14 -12.40
C THR A 142 28.71 16.13 -11.68
N VAL A 143 28.81 16.14 -10.35
CA VAL A 143 27.94 16.85 -9.40
C VAL A 143 27.65 18.25 -9.94
N SER A 144 26.56 18.40 -10.68
CA SER A 144 26.10 19.70 -11.14
C SER A 144 25.47 20.32 -9.93
N PHE A 145 26.18 21.25 -9.31
CA PHE A 145 25.71 21.94 -8.11
C PHE A 145 24.41 22.71 -8.39
N ASN A 146 24.16 23.06 -9.66
CA ASN A 146 22.99 23.82 -10.08
C ASN A 146 22.04 23.00 -10.97
N LEU A 147 20.74 23.05 -10.65
CA LEU A 147 19.68 22.45 -11.47
C LEU A 147 19.63 23.08 -12.87
N LEU A 148 20.03 24.34 -13.04
CA LEU A 148 20.05 25.00 -14.35
C LEU A 148 21.05 24.34 -15.30
N GLU A 149 22.26 24.06 -14.81
CA GLU A 149 23.31 23.37 -15.57
C GLU A 149 22.92 21.92 -15.85
N LYS A 150 22.32 21.25 -14.86
CA LYS A 150 21.86 19.86 -15.00
C LYS A 150 20.83 19.67 -16.11
N TYR A 151 19.98 20.68 -16.33
CA TYR A 151 18.89 20.63 -17.30
C TYR A 151 19.10 21.54 -18.52
N GLY A 152 20.28 22.18 -18.64
CA GLY A 152 20.60 23.10 -19.73
C GLY A 152 19.62 24.26 -19.87
N ILE A 153 19.13 24.80 -18.75
CA ILE A 153 18.11 25.86 -18.73
C ILE A 153 18.81 27.22 -18.78
N ASP A 154 18.63 27.97 -19.87
CA ASP A 154 19.00 29.38 -19.93
C ASP A 154 17.91 30.22 -19.24
N PRO A 155 18.23 30.97 -18.16
CA PRO A 155 17.26 31.81 -17.47
C PRO A 155 16.75 32.99 -18.31
N ALA A 156 17.40 33.33 -19.42
CA ALA A 156 16.98 34.43 -20.30
C ALA A 156 15.86 34.04 -21.30
N GLU A 157 15.68 32.74 -21.58
CA GLU A 157 14.75 32.25 -22.62
C GLU A 157 13.39 31.77 -22.08
N GLY A 158 13.15 31.92 -20.77
CA GLY A 158 12.14 31.14 -20.05
C GLY A 158 10.76 31.77 -19.89
N GLU A 159 10.12 32.28 -20.94
CA GLU A 159 8.72 32.74 -20.90
C GLU A 159 7.88 32.34 -22.11
N GLU A 160 7.89 31.05 -22.48
CA GLU A 160 6.91 30.56 -23.46
C GLU A 160 6.11 29.36 -22.96
N GLY A 161 4.80 29.58 -22.82
CA GLY A 161 3.76 28.60 -23.08
C GLY A 161 3.55 27.51 -22.02
N SER A 162 2.81 27.85 -20.97
CA SER A 162 2.00 26.89 -20.22
C SER A 162 0.72 26.61 -21.01
N ALA A 163 0.81 25.84 -22.09
CA ALA A 163 -0.38 25.28 -22.72
C ALA A 163 -0.66 23.93 -22.07
N ASP A 164 -1.84 23.82 -21.48
CA ASP A 164 -2.45 22.62 -20.91
C ASP A 164 -2.61 21.55 -22.00
N ALA A 165 -1.50 20.88 -22.33
CA ALA A 165 -1.48 19.76 -23.24
C ALA A 165 -1.64 18.49 -22.40
N GLY A 166 -2.81 17.88 -22.53
CA GLY A 166 -3.12 16.56 -21.98
C GLY A 166 -2.06 15.52 -22.36
N TRP A 167 -2.07 14.41 -21.61
CA TRP A 167 -1.14 13.29 -21.75
C TRP A 167 -0.87 12.96 -23.25
N GLY A 168 0.31 13.32 -23.78
CA GLY A 168 0.63 13.11 -25.20
C GLY A 168 0.45 11.64 -25.63
N SER A 169 -0.12 11.42 -26.81
CA SER A 169 -0.46 10.08 -27.32
C SER A 169 0.76 9.22 -27.64
N ASN A 170 1.94 9.84 -27.84
CA ASN A 170 3.17 9.15 -28.19
C ASN A 170 4.25 9.25 -27.10
N LYS A 171 5.12 8.23 -26.97
CA LYS A 171 6.16 8.16 -25.91
C LYS A 171 7.13 9.34 -25.97
N GLN A 172 7.53 9.73 -27.17
CA GLN A 172 8.47 10.81 -27.44
C GLN A 172 7.88 12.17 -27.07
N GLU A 173 6.61 12.40 -27.40
CA GLU A 173 5.88 13.63 -27.02
C GLU A 173 5.69 13.71 -25.50
N ARG A 174 5.38 12.59 -24.84
CA ARG A 174 5.35 12.48 -23.38
C ARG A 174 6.68 12.90 -22.76
N THR A 175 7.80 12.42 -23.30
CA THR A 175 9.12 12.74 -22.75
C THR A 175 9.47 14.22 -22.92
N THR A 176 9.19 14.83 -24.07
CA THR A 176 9.47 16.25 -24.31
C THR A 176 8.56 17.15 -23.47
N GLN A 177 7.28 16.82 -23.35
CA GLN A 177 6.34 17.54 -22.47
C GLN A 177 6.80 17.49 -21.00
N LEU A 178 7.24 16.32 -20.52
CA LEU A 178 7.75 16.17 -19.15
C LEU A 178 9.05 16.97 -18.93
N GLN A 179 9.96 16.98 -19.91
CA GLN A 179 11.17 17.80 -19.85
C GLN A 179 10.82 19.28 -19.77
N ARG A 180 9.92 19.77 -20.63
CA ARG A 180 9.45 21.17 -20.61
C ARG A 180 8.81 21.55 -19.27
N LYS A 181 7.93 20.70 -18.74
CA LYS A 181 7.29 20.90 -17.42
C LYS A 181 8.31 20.96 -16.29
N ARG A 182 9.34 20.09 -16.30
CA ARG A 182 10.43 20.11 -15.32
C ARG A 182 11.22 21.40 -15.39
N GLN A 183 11.61 21.84 -16.59
CA GLN A 183 12.33 23.11 -16.78
C GLN A 183 11.52 24.30 -16.26
N GLN A 184 10.23 24.35 -16.58
CA GLN A 184 9.32 25.41 -16.09
C GLN A 184 9.19 25.41 -14.56
N MET A 185 9.08 24.23 -13.94
CA MET A 185 9.02 24.11 -12.48
C MET A 185 10.27 24.69 -11.81
N ILE A 186 11.45 24.42 -12.39
CA ILE A 186 12.73 24.93 -11.88
C ILE A 186 12.79 26.46 -11.97
N LEU A 187 12.36 27.04 -13.09
CA LEU A 187 12.31 28.49 -13.27
C LEU A 187 11.33 29.15 -12.28
N ASN A 188 10.13 28.59 -12.12
CA ASN A 188 9.13 29.10 -11.18
C ASN A 188 9.61 29.01 -9.73
N ALA A 189 10.25 27.90 -9.34
CA ALA A 189 10.83 27.73 -8.02
C ALA A 189 11.90 28.81 -7.75
N ARG A 190 12.76 29.09 -8.74
CA ARG A 190 13.76 30.16 -8.66
C ARG A 190 13.11 31.54 -8.48
N LYS A 191 12.09 31.87 -9.28
CA LYS A 191 11.35 33.14 -9.17
C LYS A 191 10.75 33.29 -7.76
N ARG A 192 10.10 32.24 -7.24
CA ARG A 192 9.51 32.24 -5.89
C ARG A 192 10.54 32.42 -4.77
N LEU A 193 11.70 31.78 -4.89
CA LEU A 193 12.80 31.91 -3.94
C LEU A 193 13.36 33.36 -3.98
N ALA A 194 13.57 33.90 -5.18
CA ALA A 194 14.05 35.28 -5.32
C ALA A 194 13.09 36.29 -4.67
N THR A 195 11.78 36.10 -4.84
CA THR A 195 10.78 36.95 -4.17
C THR A 195 10.76 36.76 -2.65
N SER A 196 10.91 35.54 -2.13
CA SER A 196 10.94 35.34 -0.68
C SER A 196 12.18 35.97 -0.05
N LEU A 197 13.35 35.84 -0.68
CA LEU A 197 14.57 36.49 -0.20
C LEU A 197 14.47 38.01 -0.22
N ALA A 198 13.79 38.59 -1.21
CA ALA A 198 13.56 40.03 -1.25
C ALA A 198 12.67 40.48 -0.09
N ASN A 199 11.56 39.76 0.16
CA ASN A 199 10.65 40.08 1.27
C ASN A 199 11.34 39.92 2.64
N ASP A 200 12.11 38.85 2.86
CA ASP A 200 12.85 38.63 4.11
C ASP A 200 13.88 39.73 4.37
N LEU A 201 14.48 40.28 3.31
CA LEU A 201 15.40 41.42 3.40
C LEU A 201 14.68 42.72 3.79
N GLU A 202 13.46 42.92 3.30
CA GLU A 202 12.64 44.09 3.64
C GLU A 202 12.09 44.03 5.08
N GLU A 203 11.76 42.85 5.62
CA GLU A 203 11.28 42.74 7.02
C GLU A 203 12.36 43.03 8.08
N HIS A 204 13.63 42.97 7.71
CA HIS A 204 14.77 43.18 8.61
C HIS A 204 15.40 44.58 8.52
N LEU A 205 14.80 45.50 7.76
CA LEU A 205 15.19 46.93 7.65
C LEU A 205 14.17 47.85 8.34
#